data_AF-A0A1G9MA44-F1
#
_entry.id   AF-A0A1G9MA44-F1
#
_cell.length_a   1.000
_cell.length_b   1.000
_cell.length_c   1.000
_cell.angle_alpha   90.00
_cell.angle_beta   90.00
_cell.angle_gamma   90.00
#
_symmetry.space_group_name_H-M   'P 1'
#
loop_
_entity.id
_entity.type
_entity.pdbx_description
1 polymer ?
#
loop_
_entity_poly.entity_id
_entity_poly.type
_entity_poly.pdbx_seq_one_letter_code
_entity_poly.pdbx_strand_id
1 'polypeptide(L)' 'MCTDIWKEVEKLQLELHDVVSKKGIGSPEAIRVSQDFREKMDEYRRCSTQR' A
#
# COMPACT_ATOMS: atom_id res chain seq x y z
N MET A 1 -16.34 4.51 -2.67
CA MET A 1 -15.52 5.18 -1.63
C MET A 1 -14.55 4.20 -0.97
N CYS A 2 -14.92 3.38 0.01
CA CYS A 2 -13.91 2.48 0.62
C CYS A 2 -13.43 1.35 -0.32
N THR A 3 -14.28 0.91 -1.24
CA THR A 3 -13.93 -0.07 -2.28
C THR A 3 -12.84 0.43 -3.24
N ASP A 4 -12.84 1.73 -3.53
CA ASP A 4 -11.83 2.34 -4.41
C ASP A 4 -10.48 2.45 -3.69
N ILE A 5 -10.51 2.80 -2.40
CA ILE A 5 -9.31 2.80 -1.55
C ILE A 5 -8.73 1.38 -1.41
N TRP A 6 -9.59 0.36 -1.30
CA TRP A 6 -9.14 -1.04 -1.25
C TRP A 6 -8.40 -1.47 -2.53
N LYS A 7 -8.89 -1.09 -3.71
CA LYS A 7 -8.20 -1.38 -4.98
C LYS A 7 -6.80 -0.76 -5.04
N GLU A 8 -6.65 0.46 -4.50
CA GLU A 8 -5.34 1.12 -4.43
C GLU A 8 -4.40 0.40 -3.45
N VAL A 9 -4.92 -0.10 -2.32
CA VAL A 9 -4.17 -0.95 -1.39
C VAL A 9 -3.67 -2.22 -2.08
N GLU A 10 -4.53 -2.91 -2.83
CA GLU A 10 -4.15 -4.13 -3.58
C GLU A 10 -3.05 -3.84 -4.61
N LYS A 11 -3.14 -2.70 -5.28
CA LYS A 11 -2.15 -2.27 -6.28
C LYS A 11 -0.79 -1.99 -5.64
N LEU A 12 -0.77 -1.28 -4.51
CA LEU A 12 0.44 -0.99 -3.73
C LEU A 12 1.05 -2.26 -3.13
N GLN A 13 0.23 -3.24 -2.75
CA GLN A 13 0.72 -4.54 -2.29
C GLN A 13 1.49 -5.29 -3.39
N LEU A 14 0.94 -5.32 -4.62
CA LEU A 14 1.59 -5.94 -5.77
C LEU A 14 2.89 -5.21 -6.15
N GLU A 15 2.86 -3.88 -6.15
CA GLU A 15 4.06 -3.07 -6.40
C GLU A 15 5.14 -3.31 -5.35
N LEU A 16 4.78 -3.37 -4.07
CA LEU A 16 5.73 -3.65 -3.00
C LEU A 16 6.37 -5.03 -3.18
N HIS A 17 5.57 -6.05 -3.50
CA HIS A 17 6.08 -7.40 -3.75
C HIS A 17 7.08 -7.42 -4.92
N ASP A 18 6.75 -6.75 -6.03
CA ASP A 18 7.62 -6.65 -7.21
C ASP A 18 8.95 -5.93 -6.90
N VAL A 19 8.86 -4.77 -6.22
CA VAL A 19 10.03 -3.97 -5.85
C VAL A 19 10.91 -4.71 -4.86
N VAL A 20 10.33 -5.36 -3.84
CA VAL A 20 11.08 -6.19 -2.88
C VAL A 20 11.75 -7.36 -3.59
N SER A 21 11.07 -8.02 -4.53
CA SER A 21 11.64 -9.13 -5.29
C SER A 21 12.79 -8.71 -6.20
N LYS A 22 12.77 -7.49 -6.75
CA LYS A 22 13.79 -7.00 -7.70
C LYS A 22 14.95 -6.27 -7.04
N LYS A 23 14.64 -5.45 -6.03
CA LYS A 23 15.57 -4.46 -5.45
C LYS A 23 15.87 -4.73 -3.98
N GLY A 24 15.12 -5.63 -3.34
CA GLY A 24 15.25 -5.94 -1.92
C GLY A 24 14.45 -4.99 -1.03
N ILE A 25 14.10 -5.48 0.16
CA ILE A 25 13.23 -4.81 1.13
C ILE A 25 13.84 -3.52 1.72
N GLY A 26 15.18 -3.41 1.73
CA GLY A 26 15.88 -2.22 2.20
C GLY A 26 16.12 -1.15 1.12
N SER A 27 15.68 -1.38 -0.11
CA SER A 27 15.87 -0.41 -1.19
C SER A 27 15.05 0.87 -0.91
N PRO A 28 15.53 2.06 -1.31
CA PRO A 28 14.78 3.31 -1.16
C PRO A 28 13.38 3.24 -1.78
N GLU A 29 13.24 2.47 -2.86
CA GLU A 29 11.97 2.27 -3.55
C GLU A 29 11.02 1.37 -2.76
N ALA A 30 11.51 0.26 -2.19
CA ALA A 30 10.69 -0.58 -1.30
C ALA A 30 10.22 0.19 -0.07
N ILE A 31 11.07 1.06 0.47
CA ILE A 31 10.72 1.92 1.62
C ILE A 31 9.61 2.91 1.24
N ARG A 32 9.71 3.56 0.07
CA ARG A 32 8.68 4.48 -0.43
C ARG A 32 7.34 3.78 -0.63
N VAL A 33 7.33 2.66 -1.36
CA VAL A 33 6.08 1.91 -1.62
C VAL A 33 5.50 1.37 -0.31
N SER A 34 6.33 1.00 0.67
CA SER A 34 5.87 0.59 2.01
C SER A 34 5.19 1.74 2.77
N GLN A 35 5.69 2.97 2.64
CA GLN A 35 5.07 4.15 3.24
C GLN A 35 3.71 4.43 2.58
N ASP A 36 3.67 4.47 1.24
CA ASP A 36 2.44 4.70 0.48
C ASP A 36 1.38 3.63 0.80
N PHE A 37 1.79 2.36 0.87
CA PHE A 37 0.92 1.25 1.26
C PHE A 37 0.33 1.44 2.66
N ARG A 38 1.16 1.85 3.63
CA ARG A 38 0.70 2.10 5.01
C ARG A 38 -0.29 3.25 5.08
N GLU A 39 -0.02 4.36 4.39
CA GLU A 39 -0.92 5.52 4.36
C GLU A 39 -2.28 5.14 3.76
N LYS A 40 -2.28 4.34 2.69
CA LYS A 40 -3.51 3.88 2.04
C LYS A 40 -4.31 2.91 2.89
N MET A 41 -3.64 2.01 3.61
CA MET A 41 -4.27 1.13 4.59
C MET A 41 -4.91 1.91 5.74
N ASP A 42 -4.27 2.98 6.21
CA ASP A 42 -4.83 3.87 7.22
C ASP A 42 -6.06 4.62 6.69
N GLU A 43 -6.03 5.08 5.44
CA GLU A 43 -7.17 5.69 4.75
C GLU A 43 -8.34 4.70 4.64
N TYR A 44 -8.06 3.45 4.24
CA TYR A 44 -9.07 2.40 4.17
C TYR A 44 -9.68 2.11 5.55
N ARG A 45 -8.84 1.98 6.58
CA ARG A 45 -9.31 1.78 7.96
C ARG A 45 -10.26 2.90 8.37
N ARG A 46 -9.86 4.17 8.20
CA ARG A 46 -10.70 5.33 8.51
C ARG A 46 -12.02 5.33 7.74
N CYS A 47 -12.00 4.92 6.48
CA CYS A 47 -13.21 4.80 5.65
C CYS A 47 -14.12 3.67 6.14
N SER A 48 -13.55 2.51 6.49
CA SER A 48 -14.28 1.33 6.95
C SER A 48 -14.89 1.47 8.35
N THR A 49 -14.25 2.23 9.25
CA THR A 49 -14.72 2.44 10.63
C THR A 49 -15.87 3.45 10.71
N GLN A 50 -16.08 4.30 9.69
CA GLN A 50 -17.16 5.29 9.64
C GLN A 50 -18.47 4.73 9.03
N ARG A 51 -18.61 3.41 8.92
CA ARG A 51 -19.69 2.74 8.19
C ARG A 51 -20.58 1.89 9.09
#